data_AF-A0A960SXJ8-F1
#
_entry.id   AF-A0A960SXJ8-F1
#
_cell.length_a   1.000
_cell.length_b   1.000
_cell.length_c   1.000
_cell.angle_alpha   90.00
_cell.angle_beta   90.00
_cell.angle_gamma   90.00
#
_symmetry.space_group_name_H-M   'P 1'
#
loop_
_entity.id
_entity.type
_entity.pdbx_description
1 polymer ?
#
loop_
_entity_poly.entity_id
_entity_poly.type
_entity_poly.pdbx_seq_one_letter_code
_entity_poly.pdbx_strand_id
1 'polypeptide(L)'
;MYAYEVDGFGNVLMIDDAGLPSIVSIPYLGYGSIKDEVYQNSRGFALSGDNPYFFKGRAAEGTGSAHLARAGDGLIWPMGISSRVLTSDDPQEIGRCLDMLVRNTDGTGFMHEGFHKDDGSNYTRPWFAWSNSLFGEAVVHTWENHPEVLKKP
;
A
#
# COMPACT_ATOMS: atom_id res chain seq x y z
N MET A 1 -14.35 8.64 10.24
CA MET A 1 -13.38 8.31 9.19
C MET A 1 -13.08 9.56 8.38
N TYR A 2 -11.92 9.63 7.75
CA TYR A 2 -11.57 10.64 6.77
C TYR A 2 -12.26 10.36 5.44
N ALA A 3 -12.69 11.43 4.79
CA ALA A 3 -13.04 11.40 3.38
C ALA A 3 -11.77 11.51 2.53
N TYR A 4 -11.76 10.90 1.36
CA TYR A 4 -10.67 11.08 0.40
C TYR A 4 -10.76 12.46 -0.24
N GLU A 5 -11.95 12.82 -0.73
CA GLU A 5 -12.25 14.14 -1.29
C GLU A 5 -13.59 14.66 -0.74
N VAL A 6 -13.68 15.99 -0.61
CA VAL A 6 -14.90 16.72 -0.24
C VAL A 6 -14.97 17.99 -1.07
N ASP A 7 -16.19 18.45 -1.38
CA ASP A 7 -16.41 19.65 -2.19
C ASP A 7 -16.82 20.89 -1.38
N GLY A 8 -17.07 20.74 -0.08
CA GLY A 8 -17.57 21.79 0.81
C GLY A 8 -19.07 22.07 0.71
N PHE A 9 -19.79 21.41 -0.19
CA PHE A 9 -21.26 21.47 -0.34
C PHE A 9 -21.97 20.27 0.30
N GLY A 10 -21.21 19.36 0.90
CA GLY A 10 -21.71 18.17 1.59
C GLY A 10 -21.52 16.87 0.83
N ASN A 11 -20.95 16.91 -0.39
CA ASN A 11 -20.56 15.68 -1.09
C ASN A 11 -19.23 15.16 -0.54
N VAL A 12 -19.14 13.84 -0.48
CA VAL A 12 -18.02 13.11 0.10
C VAL A 12 -17.67 11.95 -0.82
N LEU A 13 -16.41 11.85 -1.21
CA LEU A 13 -15.87 10.68 -1.90
C LEU A 13 -15.15 9.79 -0.88
N MET A 14 -15.68 8.58 -0.69
CA MET A 14 -15.10 7.57 0.20
C MET A 14 -14.36 6.54 -0.63
N ILE A 15 -13.05 6.75 -0.79
CA ILE A 15 -12.10 5.80 -1.42
C ILE A 15 -10.74 5.90 -0.68
N ASP A 16 -9.76 5.12 -1.10
CA ASP A 16 -8.35 5.48 -0.94
C ASP A 16 -7.59 5.11 -2.22
N ASP A 17 -6.48 5.81 -2.48
CA ASP A 17 -5.58 5.55 -3.59
C ASP A 17 -4.20 5.13 -3.05
N ALA A 18 -3.48 4.28 -3.78
CA ALA A 18 -2.18 3.81 -3.33
C ALA A 18 -1.04 4.82 -3.48
N GLY A 19 -1.22 5.87 -4.30
CA GLY A 19 -0.24 6.95 -4.44
C GLY A 19 -0.21 7.85 -3.19
N LEU A 20 0.99 8.18 -2.71
CA LEU A 20 1.14 9.10 -1.58
C LEU A 20 1.03 10.56 -2.06
N PRO A 21 0.33 11.45 -1.34
CA PRO A 21 -0.39 11.24 -0.07
C PRO A 21 -1.71 10.47 -0.23
N SER A 22 -1.99 9.59 0.74
CA SER A 22 -3.16 8.70 0.83
C SER A 22 -3.66 8.59 2.27
N ILE A 23 -4.86 8.04 2.50
CA ILE A 23 -5.38 7.79 3.86
C ILE A 23 -4.42 6.88 4.63
N VAL A 24 -3.93 5.81 4.01
CA VAL A 24 -2.99 4.87 4.67
C VAL A 24 -1.67 5.56 5.05
N SER A 25 -1.20 6.53 4.28
CA SER A 25 0.08 7.22 4.53
C SER A 25 0.00 8.41 5.50
N ILE A 26 -1.18 8.71 6.04
CA ILE A 26 -1.42 9.83 6.97
C ILE A 26 -0.35 9.90 8.10
N PRO A 27 -0.13 8.84 8.91
CA PRO A 27 0.86 8.90 9.99
C PRO A 27 2.30 8.99 9.48
N TYR A 28 2.61 8.37 8.34
CA TYR A 28 3.93 8.43 7.72
C TYR A 28 4.30 9.87 7.32
N LEU A 29 3.31 10.65 6.85
CA LEU A 29 3.49 12.05 6.50
C LEU A 29 3.54 13.00 7.71
N GLY A 30 3.47 12.45 8.93
CA GLY A 30 3.46 13.24 10.17
C GLY A 30 2.12 13.91 10.48
N TYR A 31 1.05 13.55 9.76
CA TYR A 31 -0.30 14.01 10.08
C TYR A 31 -0.98 12.97 10.97
N GLY A 32 -1.23 13.31 12.24
CA GLY A 32 -1.85 12.39 13.18
C GLY A 32 -0.94 11.24 13.63
N SER A 33 -1.54 10.26 14.32
CA SER A 33 -0.83 9.12 14.90
C SER A 33 -1.43 7.82 14.38
N ILE A 34 -0.61 6.77 14.28
CA ILE A 34 -1.11 5.40 14.06
C ILE A 34 -2.13 4.96 15.12
N LYS A 35 -2.15 5.56 16.32
CA LYS A 35 -3.10 5.24 17.38
C LYS A 35 -4.38 6.08 17.35
N ASP A 36 -4.49 7.02 16.41
CA ASP A 36 -5.67 7.85 16.27
C ASP A 36 -6.88 7.00 15.81
N GLU A 37 -8.00 7.14 16.51
CA GLU A 37 -9.21 6.35 16.26
C GLU A 37 -9.83 6.66 14.90
N VAL A 38 -9.79 7.93 14.47
CA VAL A 38 -10.33 8.33 13.16
C VAL A 38 -9.47 7.75 12.06
N TYR A 39 -8.15 7.80 12.18
CA TYR A 39 -7.21 7.15 11.27
C TYR A 39 -7.43 5.63 11.22
N GLN A 40 -7.51 4.94 12.36
CA GLN A 40 -7.68 3.49 12.39
C GLN A 40 -8.97 3.04 11.70
N ASN A 41 -10.08 3.74 11.94
CA ASN A 41 -11.33 3.48 11.22
C ASN A 41 -11.17 3.72 9.71
N SER A 42 -10.45 4.78 9.31
CA SER A 42 -10.23 5.11 7.90
C SER A 42 -9.30 4.12 7.21
N ARG A 43 -8.25 3.65 7.89
CA ARG A 43 -7.36 2.59 7.44
C ARG A 43 -8.13 1.28 7.26
N GLY A 44 -9.00 0.95 8.20
CA GLY A 44 -9.89 -0.22 8.10
C GLY A 44 -10.75 -0.18 6.84
N PHE A 45 -11.36 0.96 6.54
CA PHE A 45 -12.08 1.18 5.28
C PHE A 45 -11.17 1.06 4.05
N ALA A 46 -10.06 1.78 4.03
CA ALA A 46 -9.12 1.84 2.89
C ALA A 46 -8.55 0.48 2.50
N LEU A 47 -8.36 -0.42 3.48
CA LEU A 47 -7.82 -1.78 3.32
C LEU A 47 -8.92 -2.86 3.32
N SER A 48 -10.13 -2.52 2.92
CA SER A 48 -11.27 -3.43 2.84
C SER A 48 -11.91 -3.42 1.45
N GLY A 49 -12.79 -4.39 1.19
CA GLY A 49 -13.58 -4.42 -0.05
C GLY A 49 -14.59 -3.27 -0.21
N ASP A 50 -14.77 -2.43 0.81
CA ASP A 50 -15.59 -1.21 0.70
C ASP A 50 -14.85 -0.08 -0.04
N ASN A 51 -13.51 -0.11 -0.08
CA ASN A 51 -12.73 0.73 -0.98
C ASN A 51 -12.74 0.10 -2.39
N PRO A 52 -13.30 0.77 -3.41
CA PRO A 52 -13.38 0.22 -4.77
C PRO A 52 -12.02 -0.06 -5.42
N TYR A 53 -10.94 0.54 -4.91
CA TYR A 53 -9.58 0.32 -5.38
C TYR A 53 -8.79 -0.70 -4.54
N PHE A 54 -9.39 -1.30 -3.52
CA PHE A 54 -8.73 -2.38 -2.78
C PHE A 54 -8.98 -3.73 -3.46
N PHE A 55 -7.91 -4.36 -3.88
CA PHE A 55 -7.96 -5.64 -4.58
C PHE A 55 -7.37 -6.75 -3.73
N LYS A 56 -7.97 -7.94 -3.84
CA LYS A 56 -7.47 -9.17 -3.26
C LYS A 56 -7.50 -10.27 -4.31
N GLY A 57 -6.35 -10.90 -4.52
CA GLY A 57 -6.18 -11.99 -5.46
C GLY A 57 -5.20 -13.03 -4.94
N ARG A 58 -4.80 -13.94 -5.82
CA ARG A 58 -3.87 -15.04 -5.48
C ARG A 58 -2.46 -14.56 -5.15
N ALA A 59 -2.00 -13.50 -5.81
CA ALA A 59 -0.62 -13.03 -5.74
C ALA A 59 -0.40 -12.03 -4.60
N ALA A 60 -1.37 -11.14 -4.36
CA ALA A 60 -1.35 -10.19 -3.26
C ALA A 60 -2.74 -9.60 -2.95
N GLU A 61 -2.79 -8.82 -1.86
CA GLU A 61 -3.85 -7.85 -1.59
C GLU A 61 -3.27 -6.45 -1.38
N GLY A 62 -3.99 -5.43 -1.81
CA GLY A 62 -3.55 -4.05 -1.68
C GLY A 62 -4.38 -3.06 -2.49
N THR A 63 -4.12 -1.78 -2.25
CA THR A 63 -4.78 -0.68 -2.96
C THR A 63 -4.14 -0.48 -4.33
N GLY A 64 -4.97 -0.28 -5.34
CA GLY A 64 -4.58 0.16 -6.67
C GLY A 64 -4.76 1.66 -6.85
N SER A 65 -5.08 2.07 -8.06
CA SER A 65 -5.39 3.46 -8.39
C SER A 65 -6.25 3.55 -9.64
N ALA A 66 -7.09 4.58 -9.74
CA ALA A 66 -7.75 4.93 -10.99
C ALA A 66 -6.74 5.17 -12.14
N HIS A 67 -5.51 5.58 -11.81
CA HIS A 67 -4.41 5.75 -12.76
C HIS A 67 -4.08 4.45 -13.48
N LEU A 68 -4.09 3.33 -12.75
CA LEU A 68 -3.74 2.01 -13.26
C LEU A 68 -4.87 1.38 -14.09
N ALA A 69 -6.11 1.86 -13.96
CA ALA A 69 -7.26 1.31 -14.67
C ALA A 69 -7.12 1.32 -16.21
N ARG A 70 -6.27 2.21 -16.75
CA ARG A 70 -5.95 2.22 -18.20
C ARG A 70 -5.10 1.04 -18.65
N ALA A 71 -4.30 0.48 -17.74
CA ALA A 71 -3.42 -0.66 -18.01
C ALA A 71 -4.09 -2.00 -17.69
N GLY A 72 -5.11 -2.01 -16.84
CA GLY A 72 -5.92 -3.19 -16.51
C GLY A 72 -6.66 -3.05 -15.19
N ASP A 73 -7.72 -3.84 -15.01
CA ASP A 73 -8.40 -3.95 -13.72
C ASP A 73 -7.58 -4.84 -12.76
N GLY A 74 -7.78 -4.65 -11.45
CA GLY A 74 -7.14 -5.47 -10.43
C GLY A 74 -5.63 -5.28 -10.25
N LEU A 75 -5.08 -4.16 -10.73
CA LEU A 75 -3.68 -3.79 -10.52
C LEU A 75 -3.47 -3.17 -9.13
N ILE A 76 -2.54 -3.72 -8.35
CA ILE A 76 -2.12 -3.25 -7.03
C ILE A 76 -0.82 -2.45 -7.18
N TRP A 77 -0.70 -1.34 -6.46
CA TRP A 77 0.52 -0.53 -6.47
C TRP A 77 1.44 -0.95 -5.30
N PRO A 78 2.70 -1.39 -5.52
CA PRO A 78 3.64 -1.71 -4.45
C PRO A 78 3.79 -0.60 -3.41
N MET A 79 3.69 0.66 -3.84
CA MET A 79 3.74 1.83 -2.97
C MET A 79 2.69 1.82 -1.85
N GLY A 80 1.45 1.39 -2.15
CA GLY A 80 0.41 1.26 -1.13
C GLY A 80 0.75 0.18 -0.11
N ILE A 81 1.40 -0.91 -0.54
CA ILE A 81 1.87 -1.97 0.36
C ILE A 81 3.05 -1.49 1.22
N SER A 82 4.01 -0.76 0.64
CA SER A 82 5.10 -0.14 1.41
C SER A 82 4.56 0.86 2.44
N SER A 83 3.52 1.63 2.09
CA SER A 83 2.87 2.54 3.04
C SER A 83 2.24 1.79 4.22
N ARG A 84 1.68 0.59 4.01
CA ARG A 84 1.18 -0.26 5.11
C ARG A 84 2.30 -0.65 6.08
N VAL A 85 3.49 -0.98 5.58
CA VAL A 85 4.68 -1.29 6.41
C VAL A 85 5.05 -0.08 7.26
N LEU A 86 5.14 1.10 6.64
CA LEU A 86 5.55 2.35 7.30
C LEU A 86 4.54 2.88 8.33
N THR A 87 3.36 2.26 8.43
CA THR A 87 2.23 2.75 9.25
C THR A 87 1.55 1.63 10.04
N SER A 88 2.27 0.56 10.34
CA SER A 88 1.82 -0.57 11.15
C SER A 88 2.78 -0.85 12.31
N ASP A 89 2.22 -1.22 13.46
CA ASP A 89 2.94 -1.75 14.62
C ASP A 89 2.78 -3.29 14.73
N ASP A 90 2.09 -3.95 13.77
CA ASP A 90 1.88 -5.41 13.77
C ASP A 90 2.98 -6.12 12.97
N PRO A 91 3.91 -6.85 13.63
CA PRO A 91 4.98 -7.57 12.93
C PRO A 91 4.46 -8.61 11.94
N GLN A 92 3.24 -9.13 12.12
CA GLN A 92 2.64 -10.07 11.18
C GLN A 92 2.16 -9.36 9.92
N GLU A 93 1.52 -8.19 10.04
CA GLU A 93 1.15 -7.37 8.88
C GLU A 93 2.39 -6.93 8.10
N ILE A 94 3.41 -6.42 8.80
CA ILE A 94 4.67 -5.98 8.20
C ILE A 94 5.30 -7.12 7.41
N GLY A 95 5.44 -8.31 8.01
CA GLY A 95 6.00 -9.47 7.34
C GLY A 95 5.21 -9.90 6.11
N ARG A 96 3.87 -9.91 6.17
CA ARG A 96 3.02 -10.21 5.00
C ARG A 96 3.20 -9.19 3.89
N CYS A 97 3.29 -7.90 4.21
CA CYS A 97 3.49 -6.83 3.23
C CYS A 97 4.84 -6.96 2.52
N LEU A 98 5.91 -7.16 3.27
CA LEU A 98 7.25 -7.37 2.70
C LEU A 98 7.29 -8.62 1.82
N ASP A 99 6.67 -9.72 2.25
CA ASP A 99 6.58 -10.97 1.47
C ASP A 99 5.83 -10.78 0.15
N MET A 100 4.69 -10.06 0.16
CA MET A 100 3.96 -9.70 -1.06
C MET A 100 4.82 -8.85 -2.01
N LEU A 101 5.60 -7.90 -1.49
CA LEU A 101 6.47 -7.04 -2.31
C LEU A 101 7.58 -7.86 -2.98
N VAL A 102 8.30 -8.69 -2.24
CA VAL A 102 9.45 -9.43 -2.79
C VAL A 102 9.04 -10.54 -3.76
N ARG A 103 7.86 -11.17 -3.56
CA ARG A 103 7.36 -12.24 -4.44
C ARG A 103 6.79 -11.76 -5.77
N ASN A 104 6.42 -10.48 -5.87
CA ASN A 104 5.74 -9.91 -7.04
C ASN A 104 6.63 -8.95 -7.85
N THR A 105 7.93 -9.25 -7.93
CA THR A 105 8.91 -8.48 -8.71
C THR A 105 9.17 -9.04 -10.11
N ASP A 106 8.50 -10.15 -10.48
CA ASP A 106 8.77 -10.91 -11.71
C ASP A 106 10.26 -11.29 -11.91
N GLY A 107 10.97 -11.54 -10.79
CA GLY A 107 12.39 -11.86 -10.81
C GLY A 107 13.32 -10.68 -11.16
N THR A 108 12.79 -9.47 -11.36
CA THR A 108 13.59 -8.28 -11.69
C THR A 108 14.35 -7.72 -10.50
N GLY A 109 13.87 -7.99 -9.27
CA GLY A 109 14.39 -7.39 -8.04
C GLY A 109 14.03 -5.92 -7.83
N PHE A 110 13.21 -5.33 -8.71
CA PHE A 110 12.73 -3.96 -8.60
C PHE A 110 11.24 -3.90 -8.27
N MET A 111 10.82 -2.78 -7.68
CA MET A 111 9.41 -2.46 -7.50
C MET A 111 8.84 -1.79 -8.75
N HIS A 112 7.71 -2.32 -9.18
CA HIS A 112 6.95 -1.82 -10.33
C HIS A 112 6.00 -0.68 -9.93
N GLU A 113 5.27 -0.15 -10.91
CA GLU A 113 4.12 0.70 -10.65
C GLU A 113 2.90 -0.14 -10.30
N GLY A 114 2.28 -0.87 -11.21
CA GLY A 114 1.22 -1.82 -10.87
C GLY A 114 1.69 -3.26 -11.01
N PHE A 115 1.13 -4.21 -10.26
CA PHE A 115 1.12 -5.63 -10.63
C PHE A 115 -0.27 -6.24 -10.40
N HIS A 116 -0.65 -7.22 -11.20
CA HIS A 116 -1.99 -7.79 -11.15
C HIS A 116 -2.19 -8.66 -9.89
N LYS A 117 -3.32 -8.49 -9.20
CA LYS A 117 -3.65 -9.17 -7.94
C LYS A 117 -3.54 -10.70 -7.99
N ASP A 118 -3.68 -11.30 -9.18
CA ASP A 118 -3.65 -12.76 -9.39
C ASP A 118 -2.37 -13.26 -10.09
N ASP A 119 -1.52 -12.36 -10.58
CA ASP A 119 -0.31 -12.67 -11.34
C ASP A 119 0.68 -11.49 -11.32
N GLY A 120 1.72 -11.58 -10.49
CA GLY A 120 2.75 -10.54 -10.33
C GLY A 120 3.63 -10.31 -11.56
N SER A 121 3.62 -11.22 -12.54
CA SER A 121 4.33 -11.06 -13.82
C SER A 121 3.61 -10.13 -14.79
N ASN A 122 2.33 -9.81 -14.53
CA ASN A 122 1.61 -8.78 -15.26
C ASN A 122 1.74 -7.45 -14.51
N TYR A 123 2.69 -6.61 -14.92
CA TYR A 123 3.03 -5.37 -14.24
C TYR A 123 3.18 -4.16 -15.17
N THR A 124 3.13 -2.96 -14.61
CA THR A 124 3.41 -1.70 -15.31
C THR A 124 4.69 -1.04 -14.80
N ARG A 125 5.39 -0.32 -15.69
CA ARG A 125 6.66 0.38 -15.42
C ARG A 125 7.74 -0.50 -14.76
N PRO A 126 8.60 -1.16 -15.56
CA PRO A 126 9.68 -2.01 -15.04
C PRO A 126 10.70 -1.26 -14.17
N TRP A 127 10.78 0.07 -14.30
CA TRP A 127 11.68 0.89 -13.51
C TRP A 127 10.96 2.10 -12.94
N PHE A 128 10.70 2.06 -11.62
CA PHE A 128 10.07 3.15 -10.91
C PHE A 128 10.86 3.52 -9.65
N ALA A 129 11.75 4.49 -9.79
CA ALA A 129 12.68 4.89 -8.73
C ALA A 129 11.99 5.27 -7.41
N TRP A 130 10.82 5.91 -7.45
CA TRP A 130 10.08 6.25 -6.22
C TRP A 130 9.60 5.00 -5.48
N SER A 131 8.98 4.04 -6.19
CA SER A 131 8.54 2.77 -5.63
C SER A 131 9.72 1.99 -5.02
N ASN A 132 10.87 1.97 -5.71
CA ASN A 132 12.11 1.36 -5.23
C ASN A 132 12.61 2.01 -3.93
N SER A 133 12.69 3.33 -3.89
CA SER A 133 13.15 4.06 -2.70
C SER A 133 12.23 3.86 -1.51
N LEU A 134 10.91 3.91 -1.72
CA LEU A 134 9.92 3.71 -0.66
C LEU A 134 9.97 2.28 -0.09
N PHE A 135 10.22 1.27 -0.93
CA PHE A 135 10.48 -0.08 -0.45
C PHE A 135 11.78 -0.17 0.37
N GLY A 136 12.87 0.45 -0.11
CA GLY A 136 14.12 0.51 0.64
C GLY A 136 13.95 1.16 2.02
N GLU A 137 13.21 2.27 2.08
CA GLU A 137 12.84 2.93 3.32
C GLU A 137 11.99 2.03 4.23
N ALA A 138 10.99 1.33 3.69
CA ALA A 138 10.17 0.39 4.45
C ALA A 138 11.01 -0.76 5.07
N VAL A 139 12.04 -1.25 4.36
CA VAL A 139 12.97 -2.26 4.89
C VAL A 139 13.83 -1.69 6.02
N VAL A 140 14.38 -0.47 5.86
CA VAL A 140 15.15 0.20 6.92
C VAL A 140 14.27 0.47 8.15
N HIS A 141 13.07 1.00 7.94
CA HIS A 141 12.09 1.22 9.01
C HIS A 141 11.78 -0.09 9.75
N THR A 142 11.59 -1.18 9.03
CA THR A 142 11.38 -2.51 9.63
C THR A 142 12.60 -2.96 10.42
N TRP A 143 13.82 -2.76 9.91
CA TRP A 143 15.04 -3.11 10.63
C TRP A 143 15.19 -2.36 11.95
N GLU A 144 14.82 -1.09 11.97
CA GLU A 144 14.93 -0.24 13.16
C GLU A 144 13.85 -0.53 14.22
N ASN A 145 12.62 -0.83 13.79
CA ASN A 145 11.46 -0.92 14.69
C ASN A 145 11.00 -2.36 14.95
N HIS A 146 11.21 -3.26 13.98
CA HIS A 146 10.75 -4.66 13.99
C HIS A 146 11.81 -5.63 13.40
N PRO A 147 13.07 -5.63 13.88
CA PRO A 147 14.16 -6.41 13.29
C PRO A 147 13.90 -7.93 13.31
N GLU A 148 13.02 -8.42 14.19
CA GLU A 148 12.58 -9.81 14.24
C GLU A 148 11.85 -10.26 12.98
N VAL A 149 11.23 -9.34 12.22
CA VAL A 149 10.55 -9.67 10.97
C VAL A 149 11.55 -10.08 9.89
N LEU A 150 12.70 -9.41 9.82
CA LEU A 150 13.74 -9.63 8.80
C LEU A 150 14.70 -10.79 9.14
N LYS A 151 14.70 -11.24 10.40
CA LYS A 151 15.54 -12.36 10.87
C LYS A 151 14.87 -13.73 10.70
N LYS A 152 13.63 -13.77 10.22
CA LYS A 152 12.96 -15.04 9.92
C LYS A 152 13.67 -15.73 8.75
N PRO A 153 14.06 -17.00 8.89
CA PRO A 153 14.74 -17.75 7.84
C PRO A 153 13.85 -18.01 6.63
#